data_AF-A0A544X0R8-F1
#
_entry.id   AF-A0A544X0R8-F1
#
_cell.length_a   1.000
_cell.length_b   1.000
_cell.length_c   1.000
_cell.angle_alpha   90.00
_cell.angle_beta   90.00
_cell.angle_gamma   90.00
#
_symmetry.space_group_name_H-M   'P 1'
#
loop_
_entity.id
_entity.type
_entity.pdbx_description
1 polymer ?
#
loop_
_entity_poly.entity_id
_entity_poly.type
_entity_poly.pdbx_seq_one_letter_code
_entity_poly.pdbx_strand_id
1 'polypeptide(L)'
;ILNPLGVPGRMNVGQVLETHLGWIAAQGWDISGVEEEWAERLRDKDADRVEPWTNVATPVFDGAGEEEIIGLLGNTLVNRDGDRLVMPSGKARLFDGRSGEPFPHPISVGYIYILKLLHLVDDKI
;
A
#
# COMPACT_ATOMS: atom_id res chain seq x y z
N ILE A 1 -13.71 1.56 -4.32
CA ILE A 1 -13.83 0.07 -4.39
C ILE A 1 -13.52 -0.34 -5.82
N LEU A 2 -12.56 -1.25 -6.00
CA LEU A 2 -12.15 -1.75 -7.32
C LEU A 2 -12.46 -3.25 -7.44
N ASN A 3 -12.62 -3.74 -8.66
CA ASN A 3 -12.89 -5.16 -8.91
C ASN A 3 -11.58 -5.98 -8.96
N PRO A 4 -11.40 -6.99 -8.08
CA PRO A 4 -10.17 -7.78 -8.05
C PRO A 4 -9.97 -8.68 -9.28
N LEU A 5 -11.04 -9.03 -10.01
CA LEU A 5 -10.96 -9.92 -11.17
C LEU A 5 -10.19 -9.30 -12.36
N GLY A 6 -10.05 -7.97 -12.38
CA GLY A 6 -9.27 -7.27 -13.40
C GLY A 6 -7.76 -7.52 -13.30
N VAL A 7 -7.25 -7.87 -12.12
CA VAL A 7 -5.81 -8.09 -11.89
C VAL A 7 -5.34 -9.36 -12.63
N PRO A 8 -5.91 -10.56 -12.38
CA PRO A 8 -5.48 -11.77 -13.09
C PRO A 8 -5.80 -11.71 -14.59
N GLY A 9 -6.97 -11.15 -14.95
CA GLY A 9 -7.41 -11.09 -16.34
C GLY A 9 -6.54 -10.23 -17.25
N ARG A 10 -5.84 -9.22 -16.69
CA ARG A 10 -4.92 -8.34 -17.43
C ARG A 10 -3.45 -8.57 -17.09
N MET A 11 -3.16 -9.50 -16.17
CA MET A 11 -1.82 -9.79 -15.64
C MET A 11 -1.06 -8.55 -15.13
N ASN A 12 -1.79 -7.53 -14.64
CA ASN A 12 -1.16 -6.33 -14.10
C ASN A 12 -1.12 -6.39 -12.58
N VAL A 13 -0.09 -7.05 -12.03
CA VAL A 13 0.14 -7.15 -10.57
C VAL A 13 0.67 -5.83 -9.99
N GLY A 14 1.28 -4.97 -10.82
CA GLY A 14 1.85 -3.69 -10.40
C GLY A 14 0.86 -2.80 -9.67
N GLN A 15 -0.42 -2.82 -10.03
CA GLN A 15 -1.47 -2.06 -9.33
C GLN A 15 -1.66 -2.48 -7.86
N VAL A 16 -1.40 -3.76 -7.53
CA VAL A 16 -1.49 -4.27 -6.16
C VAL A 16 -0.27 -3.81 -5.37
N LEU A 17 0.92 -3.88 -5.96
CA LEU A 17 2.16 -3.38 -5.35
C LEU A 17 2.08 -1.86 -5.12
N GLU A 18 1.53 -1.10 -6.09
CA GLU A 18 1.26 0.33 -5.94
C GLU A 18 0.31 0.61 -4.78
N THR A 19 -0.77 -0.18 -4.65
CA THR A 19 -1.73 -0.04 -3.54
C THR A 19 -1.04 -0.23 -2.18
N HIS A 20 -0.18 -1.24 -2.06
CA HIS A 20 0.57 -1.50 -0.83
C HIS A 20 1.57 -0.39 -0.54
N LEU A 21 2.36 0.00 -1.54
CA LEU A 21 3.36 1.07 -1.39
C LEU A 21 2.70 2.42 -1.06
N GLY A 22 1.56 2.73 -1.66
CA GLY A 22 0.78 3.92 -1.35
C GLY A 22 0.25 3.91 0.08
N TRP A 23 -0.11 2.74 0.63
CA TRP A 23 -0.43 2.62 2.06
C TRP A 23 0.78 2.90 2.96
N ILE A 24 1.92 2.28 2.65
CA ILE A 24 3.19 2.48 3.39
C ILE A 24 3.56 3.96 3.40
N ALA A 25 3.51 4.62 2.24
CA ALA A 25 3.77 6.04 2.09
C ALA A 25 2.82 6.91 2.92
N ALA A 26 1.53 6.57 2.95
CA ALA A 26 0.53 7.30 3.71
C ALA A 26 0.68 7.11 5.24
N GLN A 27 1.18 5.97 5.71
CA GLN A 27 1.39 5.71 7.14
C GLN A 27 2.77 6.13 7.65
N GLY A 28 3.79 6.17 6.79
CA GLY A 28 5.18 6.22 7.25
C GLY A 28 5.62 4.90 7.89
N TRP A 29 6.90 4.80 8.20
CA TRP A 29 7.49 3.59 8.78
C TRP A 29 8.69 3.90 9.69
N ASP A 30 9.04 2.93 10.53
CA ASP A 30 10.24 2.96 11.35
C ASP A 30 10.87 1.56 11.35
N ILE A 31 12.01 1.44 10.68
CA ILE A 31 12.78 0.19 10.55
C ILE A 31 14.12 0.27 11.28
N SER A 32 14.29 1.23 12.21
CA SER A 32 15.53 1.45 12.95
C SER A 32 15.99 0.22 13.74
N GLY A 33 15.05 -0.64 14.16
CA GLY A 33 15.32 -1.87 14.89
C GLY A 33 15.32 -3.16 14.04
N VAL A 34 15.28 -3.06 12.71
CA VAL A 34 15.18 -4.24 11.82
C VAL A 34 16.56 -4.61 11.27
N GLU A 35 17.09 -5.75 11.69
CA GLU A 35 18.40 -6.28 11.28
C GLU A 35 18.26 -7.28 10.11
N GLU A 36 17.72 -6.81 8.98
CA GLU A 36 17.53 -7.61 7.75
C GLU A 36 18.16 -6.88 6.54
N GLU A 37 18.66 -7.63 5.55
CA GLU A 37 19.37 -7.07 4.38
C GLU A 37 18.54 -6.01 3.62
N TRP A 38 17.23 -6.24 3.45
CA TRP A 38 16.35 -5.28 2.77
C TRP A 38 16.24 -3.96 3.53
N ALA A 39 16.30 -4.00 4.87
CA ALA A 39 16.23 -2.82 5.72
C ALA A 39 17.55 -2.04 5.66
N GLU A 40 18.69 -2.73 5.57
CA GLU A 40 20.01 -2.11 5.35
C GLU A 40 20.03 -1.31 4.04
N ARG A 41 19.50 -1.86 2.93
CA ARG A 41 19.42 -1.13 1.65
C ARG A 41 18.62 0.17 1.72
N LEU A 42 17.61 0.23 2.60
CA LEU A 42 16.82 1.44 2.82
C LEU A 42 17.54 2.41 3.76
N ARG A 43 18.24 1.90 4.78
CA ARG A 43 19.10 2.71 5.66
C ARG A 43 20.23 3.40 4.88
N ASP A 44 20.85 2.72 3.93
CA ASP A 44 21.87 3.30 3.03
C ASP A 44 21.35 4.47 2.19
N LYS A 45 20.02 4.63 2.10
CA LYS A 45 19.32 5.71 1.40
C LYS A 45 18.68 6.72 2.36
N ASP A 46 19.06 6.73 3.64
CA ASP A 46 18.48 7.57 4.70
C ASP A 46 16.95 7.40 4.84
N ALA A 47 16.44 6.18 4.61
CA ALA A 47 15.02 5.84 4.66
C ALA A 47 14.68 4.88 5.82
N ASP A 48 15.42 5.00 6.92
CA ASP A 48 15.26 4.19 8.14
C ASP A 48 14.00 4.55 8.94
N ARG A 49 13.66 5.83 8.98
CA ARG A 49 12.42 6.34 9.57
C ARG A 49 11.83 7.43 8.68
N VAL A 50 10.58 7.23 8.29
CA VAL A 50 9.89 8.13 7.37
C VAL A 50 8.52 8.51 7.91
N GLU A 51 8.24 9.82 7.86
CA GLU A 51 6.97 10.38 8.32
C GLU A 51 5.80 10.01 7.39
N PRO A 52 4.56 10.01 7.91
CA PRO A 52 3.37 9.79 7.10
C PRO A 52 3.26 10.77 5.92
N TRP A 53 2.63 10.32 4.83
CA TRP A 53 2.40 11.10 3.60
C TRP A 53 3.66 11.51 2.86
N THR A 54 4.70 10.69 2.93
CA THR A 54 5.95 10.92 2.21
C THR A 54 5.82 10.45 0.76
N ASN A 55 6.32 11.27 -0.18
CA ASN A 55 6.42 10.86 -1.57
C ASN A 55 7.49 9.77 -1.71
N VAL A 56 7.13 8.68 -2.38
CA VAL A 56 8.02 7.56 -2.68
C VAL A 56 8.34 7.54 -4.17
N ALA A 57 9.52 7.04 -4.51
CA ALA A 57 9.96 6.88 -5.89
C ALA A 57 10.41 5.45 -6.14
N THR A 58 9.83 4.81 -7.16
CA THR A 58 10.21 3.48 -7.64
C THR A 58 10.70 3.59 -9.10
N PRO A 59 12.02 3.60 -9.33
CA PRO A 59 12.58 3.54 -10.68
C PRO A 59 12.05 2.31 -11.45
N VAL A 60 11.88 2.47 -12.76
CA VAL A 60 11.24 1.44 -13.62
C VAL A 60 11.94 0.08 -13.57
N PHE A 61 13.27 0.07 -13.42
CA PHE A 61 14.09 -1.15 -13.44
C PHE A 61 14.84 -1.42 -12.13
N ASP A 62 14.66 -0.57 -11.12
CA ASP A 62 15.29 -0.67 -9.80
C ASP A 62 14.25 -0.26 -8.73
N GLY A 63 13.09 -0.90 -8.82
CA GLY A 63 11.95 -0.63 -7.95
C GLY A 63 12.08 -1.31 -6.58
N ALA A 64 11.09 -1.08 -5.72
CA ALA A 64 11.04 -1.74 -4.42
C ALA A 64 10.85 -3.25 -4.57
N GLY A 65 11.66 -4.03 -3.87
CA GLY A 65 11.56 -5.49 -3.80
C GLY A 65 10.34 -5.94 -2.99
N GLU A 66 9.91 -7.19 -3.19
CA GLU A 66 8.77 -7.75 -2.45
C GLU A 66 9.04 -7.81 -0.94
N GLU A 67 10.25 -8.21 -0.54
CA GLU A 67 10.69 -8.25 0.85
C GLU A 67 10.66 -6.87 1.51
N GLU A 68 11.05 -5.82 0.77
CA GLU A 68 10.98 -4.44 1.24
C GLU A 68 9.52 -4.02 1.45
N ILE A 69 8.62 -4.31 0.50
CA ILE A 69 7.21 -3.94 0.61
C ILE A 69 6.54 -4.66 1.79
N ILE A 70 6.75 -5.98 1.93
CA ILE A 70 6.17 -6.77 3.02
C ILE A 70 6.77 -6.35 4.37
N GLY A 71 8.08 -6.18 4.43
CA GLY A 71 8.80 -5.72 5.61
C GLY A 71 8.35 -4.34 6.07
N LEU A 72 8.24 -3.40 5.14
CA LEU A 72 7.74 -2.04 5.41
C LEU A 72 6.28 -2.04 5.88
N LEU A 73 5.39 -2.83 5.26
CA LEU A 73 4.01 -2.98 5.74
C LEU A 73 3.97 -3.43 7.21
N GLY A 74 4.82 -4.39 7.57
CA GLY A 74 4.97 -4.87 8.95
C GLY A 74 5.54 -3.84 9.93
N ASN A 75 6.20 -2.79 9.43
CA ASN A 75 6.88 -1.76 10.21
C ASN A 75 6.32 -0.35 9.99
N THR A 76 5.09 -0.25 9.47
CA THR A 76 4.35 1.03 9.41
C THR A 76 4.15 1.63 10.80
N LEU A 77 4.03 2.95 10.87
CA LEU A 77 3.71 3.61 12.14
C LEU A 77 2.33 3.17 12.64
N VAL A 78 2.18 3.06 13.96
CA VAL A 78 0.91 2.75 14.60
C VAL A 78 -0.01 3.96 14.55
N ASN A 79 -1.32 3.72 14.43
CA ASN A 79 -2.30 4.78 14.54
C ASN A 79 -2.41 5.31 15.99
N ARG A 80 -3.29 6.29 16.22
CA ARG A 80 -3.53 6.89 17.55
C ARG A 80 -3.85 5.84 18.63
N ASP A 81 -4.51 4.76 18.25
CA ASP A 81 -4.99 3.73 19.17
C ASP A 81 -3.94 2.61 19.37
N GLY A 82 -2.77 2.74 18.74
CA GLY A 82 -1.64 1.79 18.86
C GLY A 82 -1.68 0.64 17.87
N ASP A 83 -2.60 0.66 16.90
CA ASP A 83 -2.84 -0.44 15.97
C ASP A 83 -2.26 -0.19 14.58
N ARG A 84 -1.82 -1.27 13.92
CA ARG A 84 -1.58 -1.32 12.48
C ARG A 84 -2.78 -1.94 11.78
N LEU A 85 -3.54 -1.13 11.05
CA LEU A 85 -4.77 -1.58 10.41
C LEU A 85 -4.53 -2.56 9.26
N VAL A 86 -3.50 -2.31 8.46
CA VAL A 86 -3.12 -3.17 7.33
C VAL A 86 -2.03 -4.12 7.80
N MET A 87 -2.29 -5.42 7.65
CA MET A 87 -1.37 -6.50 7.98
C MET A 87 -0.19 -6.52 6.99
N PRO A 88 0.90 -7.26 7.29
CA PRO A 88 2.02 -7.46 6.35
C PRO A 88 1.61 -8.02 4.98
N SER A 89 0.43 -8.67 4.90
CA SER A 89 -0.15 -9.14 3.64
C SER A 89 -0.74 -8.03 2.76
N GLY A 90 -0.74 -6.77 3.21
CA GLY A 90 -1.36 -5.64 2.52
C GLY A 90 -2.89 -5.62 2.63
N LYS A 91 -3.46 -6.42 3.54
CA LYS A 91 -4.90 -6.57 3.75
C LYS A 91 -5.33 -6.13 5.15
N ALA A 92 -6.58 -5.70 5.27
CA ALA A 92 -7.22 -5.34 6.52
C ALA A 92 -8.59 -6.03 6.67
N ARG A 93 -9.05 -6.20 7.92
CA ARG A 93 -10.44 -6.59 8.19
C ARG A 93 -11.34 -5.37 8.03
N LEU A 94 -12.29 -5.45 7.10
CA LEU A 94 -13.28 -4.41 6.86
C LEU A 94 -14.66 -4.85 7.34
N PHE A 95 -15.52 -3.87 7.59
CA PHE A 95 -16.92 -4.06 7.96
C PHE A 95 -17.81 -3.41 6.90
N ASP A 96 -18.95 -4.02 6.61
CA ASP A 96 -19.94 -3.44 5.72
C ASP A 96 -20.59 -2.23 6.41
N GLY A 97 -20.52 -1.05 5.78
CA GLY A 97 -21.11 0.17 6.31
C GLY A 97 -22.65 0.18 6.34
N ARG A 98 -23.31 -0.78 5.68
CA ARG A 98 -24.78 -0.93 5.72
C ARG A 98 -25.26 -1.81 6.87
N SER A 99 -24.61 -2.96 7.08
CA SER A 99 -25.02 -3.93 8.11
C SER A 99 -24.20 -3.84 9.41
N GLY A 100 -22.97 -3.32 9.34
CA GLY A 100 -21.99 -3.36 10.43
C GLY A 100 -21.28 -4.70 10.59
N GLU A 101 -21.59 -5.71 9.77
CA GLU A 101 -20.97 -7.03 9.85
C GLU A 101 -19.59 -7.05 9.20
N PRO A 102 -18.64 -7.86 9.70
CA PRO A 102 -17.35 -8.01 9.05
C PRO A 102 -17.46 -8.74 7.72
N PHE A 103 -16.64 -8.36 6.74
CA PHE A 103 -16.47 -9.15 5.53
C PHE A 103 -15.85 -10.53 5.85
N PRO A 104 -16.17 -11.57 5.06
CA PRO A 104 -15.74 -12.94 5.34
C PRO A 104 -14.22 -13.13 5.23
N HIS A 105 -13.55 -12.30 4.44
CA HIS A 105 -12.10 -12.36 4.22
C HIS A 105 -11.49 -10.96 4.33
N PRO A 106 -10.22 -10.85 4.76
CA PRO A 106 -9.48 -9.60 4.67
C PRO A 106 -9.37 -9.08 3.24
N ILE A 107 -9.44 -7.77 3.08
CA ILE A 107 -9.45 -7.08 1.78
C ILE A 107 -8.22 -6.20 1.68
N SER A 108 -7.60 -6.13 0.49
CA SER A 108 -6.48 -5.22 0.22
C SER A 108 -6.95 -3.77 0.30
N VAL A 109 -6.24 -2.96 1.09
CA VAL A 109 -6.54 -1.54 1.32
C VAL A 109 -5.26 -0.75 1.14
N GLY A 110 -5.36 0.38 0.46
CA GLY A 110 -4.22 1.24 0.22
C GLY A 110 -4.57 2.48 -0.57
N TYR A 111 -3.53 3.18 -1.00
CA TYR A 111 -3.65 4.36 -1.86
C TYR A 111 -3.15 4.00 -3.25
N ILE A 112 -3.94 4.35 -4.26
CA ILE A 112 -3.61 4.15 -5.66
C ILE A 112 -3.77 5.49 -6.37
N TYR A 113 -2.84 5.81 -7.27
CA TYR A 113 -2.91 7.04 -8.03
C TYR A 113 -3.92 6.90 -9.16
N ILE A 114 -5.03 7.64 -9.08
CA ILE A 114 -6.13 7.58 -10.06
C ILE A 114 -6.17 8.87 -10.87
N LEU A 115 -6.19 8.72 -12.19
CA LEU A 115 -6.34 9.82 -13.14
C LEU A 115 -7.80 9.93 -13.61
N LYS A 116 -8.30 11.17 -13.68
CA LYS A 116 -9.56 11.48 -14.38
C LYS A 116 -9.26 11.73 -15.86
N LEU A 117 -9.79 10.87 -16.73
CA LEU A 117 -9.64 11.03 -18.18
C LEU A 117 -10.61 12.09 -18.72
N LEU A 118 -10.24 12.74 -19.83
CA LEU A 118 -11.01 13.82 -20.46
C LEU A 118 -12.31 13.36 -21.14
N HIS A 119 -12.56 12.05 -21.23
CA HIS A 119 -13.80 11.52 -21.81
C HIS A 119 -14.98 11.72 -20.86
N LEU A 120 -15.54 12.94 -20.85
CA LEU A 120 -16.68 13.31 -20.03
C LEU A 120 -17.98 12.80 -20.62
N VAL A 121 -18.96 12.55 -19.75
CA VAL A 121 -20.29 12.05 -20.14
C VAL A 121 -21.08 13.10 -20.92
N ASP A 122 -20.95 14.37 -20.53
CA ASP A 122 -21.66 15.50 -21.15
C ASP A 122 -21.28 15.68 -22.63
N ASP A 123 -20.07 15.28 -23.03
CA ASP A 123 -19.61 15.34 -24.43
C ASP A 123 -20.16 14.19 -25.30
N LYS A 124 -20.94 13.27 -24.73
CA LYS A 124 -21.39 12.03 -25.37
C LYS A 124 -22.91 11.82 -25.35
N ILE A 125 -23.67 12.66 -24.65
CA ILE A 125 -25.15 12.66 -24.62
C ILE A 125 -25.65 13.79 -25.51
#